data_AF-A0A946GA93-F1
#
_entry.id   AF-A0A946GA93-F1
#
_cell.length_a   1.000
_cell.length_b   1.000
_cell.length_c   1.000
_cell.angle_alpha   90.00
_cell.angle_beta   90.00
_cell.angle_gamma   90.00
#
_symmetry.space_group_name_H-M   'P 1'
#
loop_
_entity.id
_entity.type
_entity.pdbx_description
1 polymer ?
#
loop_
_entity_poly.entity_id
_entity_poly.type
_entity_poly.pdbx_seq_one_letter_code
_entity_poly.pdbx_strand_id
1 'polypeptide(L)'
;VCIWGVVLTLAGLVLWWIYSNNEDSDLIGLAFGMVAYTYGPLLGVLMAALLPWKSSTWGLIVGTVMSVLLVAWFRPELMIVLESIGMRGIAESLMEMRPKLASEWFFPLNAAITYCCGWFGGFIAKKDGT
;
A
#
# COMPACT_ATOMS: atom_id res chain seq x y z
N VAL A 1 3.22 18.56 -14.88
CA VAL A 1 3.37 19.13 -13.52
C VAL A 1 2.14 19.95 -13.11
N CYS A 2 1.68 20.92 -13.91
CA CYS A 2 0.51 21.74 -13.57
C CYS A 2 -0.79 20.95 -13.34
N ILE A 3 -1.09 19.94 -14.17
CA ILE A 3 -2.26 19.05 -14.01
C ILE A 3 -2.20 18.32 -12.66
N TRP A 4 -1.02 17.81 -12.29
CA TRP A 4 -0.79 17.15 -11.00
C TRP A 4 -0.98 18.12 -9.82
N GLY A 5 -0.53 19.36 -9.95
CA GLY A 5 -0.76 20.39 -8.94
C GLY A 5 -2.25 20.62 -8.67
N VAL A 6 -3.05 20.77 -9.73
CA VAL A 6 -4.51 20.96 -9.61
C VAL A 6 -5.18 19.77 -8.94
N VAL A 7 -4.80 18.55 -9.30
CA VAL A 7 -5.32 17.31 -8.69
C VAL A 7 -4.99 17.24 -7.21
N LEU A 8 -3.74 17.56 -6.82
CA LEU A 8 -3.31 17.55 -5.42
C LEU A 8 -4.03 18.63 -4.59
N THR A 9 -4.27 19.82 -5.16
CA THR A 9 -5.04 20.87 -4.48
C THR A 9 -6.50 20.46 -4.29
N LEU A 10 -7.13 19.85 -5.30
CA LEU A 10 -8.49 19.30 -5.18
C LEU A 10 -8.58 18.21 -4.12
N ALA A 11 -7.63 17.27 -4.11
CA ALA A 11 -7.57 16.22 -3.09
C ALA A 11 -7.41 16.79 -1.68
N GLY A 12 -6.57 17.83 -1.52
CA GLY A 12 -6.41 18.54 -0.26
C GLY A 12 -7.68 19.25 0.21
N LEU A 13 -8.43 19.87 -0.71
CA LEU A 13 -9.71 20.52 -0.41
C LEU A 13 -10.80 19.51 0.01
N VAL A 14 -10.86 18.37 -0.66
CA VAL A 14 -11.78 17.28 -0.30
C VAL A 14 -11.46 16.73 1.08
N LEU A 15 -10.18 16.50 1.37
CA LEU A 15 -9.73 16.07 2.70
C LEU A 15 -10.07 17.09 3.76
N TRP A 16 -9.82 18.38 3.51
CA TRP A 16 -10.19 19.47 4.43
C TRP A 16 -11.69 19.51 4.72
N TRP A 17 -12.52 19.30 3.69
CA TRP A 17 -13.99 19.26 3.85
C TRP A 17 -14.47 18.08 4.70
N ILE A 18 -13.90 16.89 4.48
CA ILE A 18 -14.21 15.69 5.27
C ILE A 18 -13.72 15.83 6.72
N TYR A 19 -12.54 16.43 6.90
CA TYR A 19 -11.93 16.66 8.22
C TYR A 19 -12.64 17.75 9.03
N SER A 20 -13.13 18.81 8.39
CA SER A 20 -13.87 19.88 9.07
C SER A 20 -15.16 19.37 9.75
N ASN A 21 -15.63 18.18 9.39
CA ASN A 21 -16.79 17.52 10.01
C ASN A 21 -16.41 16.44 11.05
N ASN A 22 -15.12 16.11 11.23
CA ASN A 22 -14.66 15.06 12.16
C ASN A 22 -13.44 15.56 12.95
N GLU A 23 -13.68 16.13 14.14
CA GLU A 23 -12.66 16.76 15.01
C GLU A 23 -11.54 15.83 15.52
N ASP A 24 -11.69 14.50 15.38
CA ASP A 24 -10.73 13.48 15.87
C ASP A 24 -9.87 12.81 14.79
N SER A 25 -9.75 13.42 13.61
CA SER A 25 -9.04 12.79 12.50
C SER A 25 -7.54 13.14 12.54
N ASP A 26 -6.68 12.13 12.40
CA ASP A 26 -5.23 12.26 12.58
C ASP A 26 -4.55 12.51 11.21
N LEU A 27 -4.40 13.78 10.81
CA LEU A 27 -3.78 14.18 9.52
C LEU A 27 -2.37 13.60 9.36
N ILE A 28 -1.67 13.47 10.47
CA ILE A 28 -0.34 12.85 10.57
C ILE A 28 -0.43 11.36 10.22
N GLY A 29 -1.46 10.67 10.73
CA GLY A 29 -1.77 9.28 10.40
C GLY A 29 -1.97 9.08 8.90
N LEU A 30 -2.78 9.92 8.26
CA LEU A 30 -3.05 9.89 6.82
C LEU A 30 -1.78 10.12 5.98
N ALA A 31 -0.97 11.12 6.37
CA ALA A 31 0.28 11.46 5.69
C ALA A 31 1.32 10.34 5.79
N PHE A 32 1.53 9.78 7.00
CA PHE A 32 2.36 8.58 7.16
C PHE A 32 1.76 7.36 6.43
N GLY A 33 0.46 7.38 6.15
CA GLY A 33 -0.22 6.38 5.34
C GLY A 33 0.22 6.39 3.90
N MET A 34 0.09 7.53 3.22
CA MET A 34 0.56 7.71 1.84
C MET A 34 2.02 7.27 1.67
N VAL A 35 2.83 7.60 2.65
CA VAL A 35 4.26 7.27 2.69
C VAL A 35 4.50 5.76 2.86
N ALA A 36 3.73 5.08 3.74
CA ALA A 36 3.83 3.64 3.97
C ALA A 36 3.49 2.79 2.73
N TYR A 37 2.59 3.26 1.87
CA TYR A 37 2.27 2.58 0.61
C TYR A 37 3.45 2.53 -0.36
N THR A 38 4.39 3.47 -0.26
CA THR A 38 5.51 3.59 -1.20
C THR A 38 6.82 3.01 -0.68
N TYR A 39 7.13 3.16 0.61
CA TYR A 39 8.43 2.73 1.13
C TYR A 39 8.59 1.20 1.17
N GLY A 40 7.52 0.45 1.48
CA GLY A 40 7.56 -1.01 1.48
C GLY A 40 7.92 -1.60 0.11
N PRO A 41 7.15 -1.27 -0.95
CA PRO A 41 7.44 -1.74 -2.31
C PRO A 41 8.81 -1.28 -2.80
N LEU A 42 9.18 -0.01 -2.58
CA LEU A 42 10.45 0.54 -3.07
C LEU A 42 11.66 -0.12 -2.39
N LEU A 43 11.56 -0.44 -1.09
CA LEU A 43 12.57 -1.24 -0.39
C LEU A 43 12.66 -2.67 -0.96
N GLY A 44 11.53 -3.30 -1.29
CA GLY A 44 11.49 -4.61 -1.94
C GLY A 44 12.12 -4.61 -3.34
N VAL A 45 11.88 -3.56 -4.13
CA VAL A 45 12.54 -3.34 -5.44
C VAL A 45 14.04 -3.13 -5.26
N LEU A 46 14.45 -2.33 -4.28
CA LEU A 46 15.86 -2.11 -3.96
C LEU A 46 16.56 -3.41 -3.56
N MET A 47 15.94 -4.24 -2.72
CA MET A 47 16.46 -5.56 -2.36
C MET A 47 16.59 -6.47 -3.58
N ALA A 48 15.60 -6.48 -4.47
CA ALA A 48 15.66 -7.25 -5.71
C ALA A 48 16.75 -6.77 -6.68
N ALA A 49 17.15 -5.49 -6.61
CA ALA A 49 18.24 -4.92 -7.40
C ALA A 49 19.63 -5.16 -6.77
N LEU A 50 19.72 -5.20 -5.43
CA LEU A 50 20.98 -5.46 -4.71
C LEU A 50 21.35 -6.94 -4.68
N LEU A 51 20.37 -7.84 -4.68
CA LEU A 51 20.60 -9.29 -4.64
C LEU A 51 20.82 -9.84 -6.06
N PRO A 52 21.82 -10.72 -6.27
CA PRO A 52 22.18 -11.24 -7.60
C PRO A 52 21.17 -12.23 -8.20
N TRP A 53 20.00 -12.41 -7.57
CA TRP A 53 18.95 -13.30 -8.09
C TRP A 53 18.21 -12.66 -9.26
N LYS A 54 17.96 -13.45 -10.32
CA LYS A 54 17.15 -13.00 -11.45
C LYS A 54 15.72 -12.72 -10.99
N SER A 55 15.38 -11.44 -10.87
CA SER A 55 14.02 -10.97 -10.61
C SER A 55 13.34 -10.60 -11.93
N SER A 56 12.09 -11.01 -12.12
CA SER A 56 11.31 -10.68 -13.31
C SER A 56 10.58 -9.35 -13.11
N THR A 57 10.63 -8.45 -14.11
CA THR A 57 9.93 -7.17 -14.09
C THR A 57 8.42 -7.34 -13.85
N TRP A 58 7.82 -8.39 -14.40
CA TRP A 58 6.40 -8.68 -14.20
C TRP A 58 6.10 -9.16 -12.78
N GLY A 59 6.98 -9.99 -12.20
CA GLY A 59 6.88 -10.43 -10.80
C GLY A 59 7.03 -9.27 -9.82
N LEU A 60 7.87 -8.29 -10.15
CA LEU A 60 8.02 -7.08 -9.36
C LEU A 60 6.73 -6.24 -9.35
N ILE A 61 6.11 -6.04 -10.52
CA ILE A 61 4.85 -5.27 -10.63
C ILE A 61 3.72 -5.95 -9.84
N VAL A 62 3.59 -7.27 -9.94
CA VAL A 62 2.58 -8.01 -9.16
C VAL A 62 2.89 -7.91 -7.67
N GLY A 63 4.16 -8.00 -7.28
CA GLY A 63 4.60 -7.84 -5.89
C GLY A 63 4.33 -6.45 -5.31
N THR A 64 4.57 -5.39 -6.07
CA THR A 64 4.29 -4.02 -5.63
C THR A 64 2.80 -3.80 -5.45
N VAL A 65 1.95 -4.28 -6.37
CA VAL A 65 0.48 -4.20 -6.24
C VAL A 65 -0.01 -4.97 -5.01
N MET A 66 0.48 -6.19 -4.79
CA MET A 66 0.13 -6.98 -3.60
C MET A 66 0.57 -6.31 -2.30
N SER A 67 1.76 -5.69 -2.29
CA SER A 67 2.26 -4.96 -1.13
C SER A 67 1.40 -3.72 -0.83
N VAL A 68 0.99 -2.97 -1.85
CA VAL A 68 0.08 -1.82 -1.70
C VAL A 68 -1.28 -2.26 -1.18
N LEU A 69 -1.83 -3.36 -1.70
CA LEU A 69 -3.10 -3.93 -1.22
C LEU A 69 -3.03 -4.38 0.24
N LEU A 70 -1.90 -4.95 0.65
CA LEU A 70 -1.70 -5.36 2.05
C LEU A 70 -1.61 -4.16 2.99
N VAL A 71 -1.03 -3.03 2.57
CA VAL A 71 -1.09 -1.75 3.31
C VAL A 71 -2.50 -1.23 3.40
N ALA A 72 -3.25 -1.30 2.31
CA ALA A 72 -4.62 -0.82 2.26
C ALA A 72 -5.50 -1.63 3.23
N TRP A 73 -5.28 -2.94 3.31
CA TRP A 73 -5.98 -3.82 4.24
C TRP A 73 -5.66 -3.54 5.70
N PHE A 74 -4.43 -3.13 6.00
CA PHE A 74 -3.98 -2.93 7.38
C PHE A 74 -4.37 -1.58 7.97
N ARG A 75 -4.48 -0.55 7.13
CA ARG A 75 -4.64 0.83 7.59
C ARG A 75 -6.11 1.23 7.80
N PRO A 76 -6.41 2.01 8.85
CA PRO A 76 -7.76 2.52 9.15
C PRO A 76 -8.33 3.41 8.05
N GLU A 77 -7.46 4.02 7.24
CA GLU A 77 -7.86 4.92 6.15
C GLU A 77 -8.83 4.26 5.16
N LEU A 78 -8.62 2.98 4.83
CA LEU A 78 -9.50 2.28 3.89
C LEU A 78 -10.90 2.10 4.50
N MET A 79 -10.99 1.83 5.80
CA MET A 79 -12.27 1.66 6.50
C MET A 79 -13.01 3.00 6.63
N ILE A 80 -12.30 4.08 6.94
CA ILE A 80 -12.86 5.44 7.01
C ILE A 80 -13.43 5.86 5.65
N VAL A 81 -12.68 5.61 4.56
CA VAL A 81 -13.15 5.90 3.20
C VAL A 81 -14.35 5.02 2.83
N LEU A 82 -14.32 3.71 3.11
CA LEU A 82 -15.46 2.82 2.83
C LEU A 82 -16.72 3.22 3.62
N GLU A 83 -16.55 3.66 4.86
CA GLU A 83 -17.65 4.14 5.68
C GLU A 83 -18.24 5.45 5.12
N SER A 84 -17.38 6.36 4.62
CA SER A 84 -17.81 7.59 3.94
C SER A 84 -18.59 7.34 2.64
N ILE A 85 -18.32 6.23 1.95
CA ILE A 85 -19.00 5.81 0.70
C ILE A 85 -20.30 5.04 1.00
N GLY A 86 -20.60 4.77 2.27
CA GLY A 86 -21.83 4.09 2.71
C GLY A 86 -21.76 2.56 2.69
N MET A 87 -20.57 1.97 2.49
CA MET A 87 -20.34 0.51 2.45
C MET A 87 -19.98 -0.05 3.84
N ARG A 88 -20.82 0.24 4.85
CA ARG A 88 -20.57 -0.11 6.26
C ARG A 88 -20.36 -1.61 6.52
N GLY A 89 -21.11 -2.49 5.87
CA GLY A 89 -20.99 -3.94 6.08
C GLY A 89 -19.64 -4.54 5.63
N ILE A 90 -19.01 -3.93 4.62
CA ILE A 90 -17.67 -4.35 4.17
C ILE A 90 -16.61 -3.73 5.09
N ALA A 91 -16.79 -2.49 5.54
CA ALA A 91 -15.90 -1.86 6.52
C ALA A 91 -15.81 -2.66 7.82
N GLU A 92 -16.95 -3.11 8.37
CA GLU A 92 -16.99 -3.91 9.61
C GLU A 92 -16.31 -5.28 9.44
N SER A 93 -16.59 -5.98 8.33
CA SER A 93 -15.95 -7.27 8.01
C SER A 93 -14.43 -7.14 7.88
N LEU A 94 -13.96 -6.03 7.30
CA LEU A 94 -12.54 -5.73 7.16
C LEU A 94 -11.88 -5.32 8.47
N MET A 95 -12.60 -4.63 9.36
CA MET A 95 -12.12 -4.30 10.70
C MET A 95 -11.93 -5.55 11.56
N GLU A 96 -12.85 -6.51 11.48
CA GLU A 96 -12.81 -7.76 12.25
C GLU A 96 -11.68 -8.68 11.79
N MET A 97 -11.38 -8.71 10.48
CA MET A 97 -10.26 -9.46 9.92
C MET A 97 -8.90 -8.75 10.05
N ARG A 98 -8.83 -7.58 10.70
CA ARG A 98 -7.58 -6.84 10.78
C ARG A 98 -6.57 -7.57 11.68
N PRO A 99 -5.37 -7.92 11.17
CA PRO A 99 -4.34 -8.48 12.03
C PRO A 99 -3.82 -7.41 12.99
N LYS A 100 -3.67 -7.72 14.29
CA LYS A 100 -2.94 -6.87 15.24
C LYS A 100 -1.44 -7.16 15.13
N LEU A 101 -0.80 -6.75 14.04
CA LEU A 101 0.67 -6.73 13.97
C LEU A 101 1.18 -5.42 14.56
N ALA A 102 2.30 -5.49 15.27
CA ALA A 102 3.04 -4.32 15.72
C ALA A 102 3.46 -3.48 14.50
N SER A 103 3.20 -2.17 14.56
CA SER A 103 3.41 -1.19 13.48
C SER A 103 4.82 -1.27 12.87
N GLU A 104 5.83 -1.60 13.67
CA GLU A 104 7.23 -1.64 13.24
C GLU A 104 7.57 -2.78 12.26
N TRP A 105 6.87 -3.91 12.32
CA TRP A 105 7.12 -5.05 11.42
C TRP A 105 6.43 -4.94 10.07
N PHE A 106 5.58 -3.92 9.90
CA PHE A 106 4.80 -3.71 8.69
C PHE A 106 5.69 -3.40 7.47
N PHE A 107 6.73 -2.59 7.67
CA PHE A 107 7.69 -2.21 6.62
C PHE A 107 8.52 -3.40 6.09
N PRO A 108 9.23 -4.17 6.94
CA PRO A 108 10.01 -5.31 6.47
C PRO A 108 9.12 -6.42 5.88
N LEU A 109 7.90 -6.63 6.40
CA LEU A 109 6.96 -7.60 5.83
C LEU A 109 6.57 -7.22 4.39
N ASN A 110 6.25 -5.96 4.15
CA ASN A 110 5.89 -5.48 2.81
C ASN A 110 7.02 -5.59 1.80
N ALA A 111 8.23 -5.24 2.22
CA ALA A 111 9.42 -5.38 1.41
C ALA A 111 9.70 -6.86 1.10
N ALA A 112 9.54 -7.74 2.09
CA ALA A 112 9.67 -9.19 1.92
C ALA A 112 8.64 -9.75 0.93
N ILE A 113 7.38 -9.31 0.97
CA ILE A 113 6.34 -9.74 0.02
C ILE A 113 6.69 -9.30 -1.40
N THR A 114 7.08 -8.03 -1.58
CA THR A 114 7.48 -7.51 -2.90
C THR A 114 8.69 -8.26 -3.45
N TYR A 115 9.69 -8.52 -2.60
CA TYR A 115 10.88 -9.29 -2.94
C TYR A 115 10.56 -10.75 -3.27
N CYS A 116 9.78 -11.44 -2.44
CA CYS A 116 9.37 -12.82 -2.65
C CYS A 116 8.54 -12.98 -3.93
N CYS A 117 7.61 -12.06 -4.21
CA CYS A 117 6.85 -12.06 -5.47
C CYS A 117 7.74 -11.80 -6.68
N GLY A 118 8.72 -10.90 -6.59
CA GLY A 118 9.73 -10.68 -7.63
C GLY A 118 10.57 -11.92 -7.89
N TRP A 119 11.00 -12.60 -6.82
CA TRP A 119 11.77 -13.84 -6.89
C TRP A 119 10.96 -15.02 -7.46
N PHE A 120 9.72 -15.23 -6.99
CA PHE A 120 8.81 -16.25 -7.53
C PHE A 120 8.48 -16.00 -9.00
N GLY A 121 8.22 -14.75 -9.38
CA GLY A 121 8.01 -14.37 -10.77
C GLY A 121 9.26 -14.62 -11.64
N GLY A 122 10.45 -14.40 -11.10
CA GLY A 122 11.72 -14.79 -11.73
C GLY A 122 11.90 -16.30 -11.87
N PHE A 123 11.46 -17.07 -10.86
CA PHE A 123 11.54 -18.53 -10.87
C PHE A 123 10.57 -19.16 -11.88
N ILE A 124 9.35 -18.63 -11.99
CA ILE A 124 8.34 -19.06 -12.97
C ILE A 124 8.76 -18.65 -14.39
N ALA A 125 9.25 -17.42 -14.59
CA ALA A 125 9.75 -16.98 -15.90
C ALA A 125 10.96 -17.81 -16.38
N LYS A 126 11.79 -18.32 -15.46
CA LYS A 126 12.87 -19.26 -15.78
C LYS A 126 12.36 -20.66 -16.12
N LYS A 127 11.16 -21.04 -15.66
CA LYS A 127 10.53 -22.33 -15.95
C LYS A 127 9.81 -22.32 -17.32
N ASP A 128 9.36 -21.15 -17.78
CA ASP A 128 8.60 -20.96 -19.03
C ASP A 128 9.46 -20.56 -20.26
N GLY A 129 10.79 -20.49 -20.17
CA GLY A 129 11.70 -20.35 -21.34
C GLY A 129 12.88 -21.34 -21.25
N THR A 130 13.21 -22.17 -22.26
CA THR A 130 13.83 -21.81 -23.56
C THR A 130 14.72 -20.58 -23.51
#